data_AF-A0A941MB06-F1
#
_entry.id   AF-A0A941MB06-F1
#
_cell.length_a   1.000
_cell.length_b   1.000
_cell.length_c   1.000
_cell.angle_alpha   90.00
_cell.angle_beta   90.00
_cell.angle_gamma   90.00
#
_symmetry.space_group_name_H-M   'P 1'
#
loop_
_entity.id
_entity.type
_entity.pdbx_description
1 polymer ?
#
loop_
_entity_poly.entity_id
_entity_poly.type
_entity_poly.pdbx_seq_one_letter_code
_entity_poly.pdbx_strand_id
1 'polypeptide(L)'
;MVLAAGAALDYARVANMREGIQGAVSAASEAGVGAVRDATLGDVQIETIALSHFDKDVAFARHVGTIDPPIVKVDRQAHTVTVGAKGTVAMTVSRLFGVNEIEVPATATSSWAPQSADAQDNSVNVGRQIMRRF
;
A
#
# COMPACT_ATOMS: atom_id res chain seq x y z
N MET A 1 16.69 -26.80 23.28
CA MET A 1 15.32 -26.28 23.12
C MET A 1 15.27 -24.74 23.09
N VAL A 2 15.98 -24.01 23.97
CA VAL A 2 15.93 -22.53 24.03
C VAL A 2 16.36 -21.82 22.73
N LEU A 3 17.44 -22.29 22.09
CA LEU A 3 17.93 -21.71 20.82
C LEU A 3 16.93 -21.87 19.67
N ALA A 4 16.29 -23.03 19.55
CA ALA A 4 15.28 -23.28 18.53
C ALA A 4 14.02 -22.44 18.76
N ALA A 5 13.58 -22.31 20.02
CA ALA A 5 12.44 -21.47 20.37
C ALA A 5 12.70 -19.98 20.08
N GLY A 6 13.90 -19.48 20.36
CA GLY A 6 14.22 -18.09 20.07
C GLY A 6 14.47 -17.80 18.58
N ALA A 7 15.01 -18.76 17.82
CA ALA A 7 15.07 -18.64 16.36
C ALA A 7 13.67 -18.61 15.72
N ALA A 8 12.74 -19.42 16.23
CA ALA A 8 11.35 -19.39 15.79
C ALA A 8 10.67 -18.05 16.12
N LEU A 9 10.96 -17.46 17.28
CA LEU A 9 10.46 -16.14 17.66
C LEU A 9 11.01 -15.03 16.74
N ASP A 10 12.31 -15.03 16.47
CA ASP A 10 12.94 -14.08 15.55
C ASP A 10 12.28 -14.18 14.16
N TYR A 11 12.08 -15.40 13.65
CA TYR A 11 11.39 -15.64 12.38
C TYR A 11 9.94 -15.12 12.39
N ALA A 12 9.16 -15.42 13.44
CA ALA A 12 7.78 -14.98 13.55
C ALA A 12 7.66 -13.44 13.53
N ARG A 13 8.59 -12.73 14.20
CA ARG A 13 8.63 -11.27 14.17
C ARG A 13 8.89 -10.72 12.77
N VAL A 14 9.84 -11.30 12.05
CA VAL A 14 10.15 -10.89 10.67
C VAL A 14 8.98 -11.18 9.73
N ALA A 15 8.34 -12.35 9.88
CA ALA A 15 7.15 -12.71 9.11
C ALA A 15 6.00 -11.72 9.35
N ASN A 16 5.70 -11.42 10.62
CA ASN A 16 4.67 -10.45 11.01
C ASN A 16 4.97 -9.04 10.48
N MET A 17 6.24 -8.61 10.54
CA MET A 17 6.67 -7.33 9.98
C MET A 17 6.44 -7.30 8.47
N ARG A 18 6.84 -8.36 7.76
CA ARG A 18 6.67 -8.47 6.31
C ARG A 18 5.19 -8.43 5.91
N GLU A 19 4.36 -9.24 6.55
CA GLU A 19 2.93 -9.29 6.25
C GLU A 19 2.25 -7.94 6.51
N GLY A 20 2.51 -7.33 7.68
CA GLY A 20 1.90 -6.05 8.03
C GLY A 20 2.35 -4.89 7.15
N ILE A 21 3.65 -4.79 6.81
CA ILE A 21 4.11 -3.74 5.89
C ILE A 21 3.58 -3.98 4.47
N GLN A 22 3.55 -5.22 3.98
CA GLN A 22 3.03 -5.54 2.64
C GLN A 22 1.54 -5.20 2.51
N GLY A 23 0.75 -5.52 3.54
CA GLY A 23 -0.65 -5.11 3.61
C GLY A 23 -0.80 -3.58 3.60
N ALA A 24 -0.02 -2.90 4.45
CA ALA A 24 -0.09 -1.44 4.57
C ALA A 24 0.30 -0.70 3.29
N VAL A 25 1.38 -1.11 2.58
CA VAL A 25 1.75 -0.45 1.32
C VAL A 25 0.69 -0.67 0.22
N SER A 26 0.06 -1.85 0.20
CA SER A 26 -0.97 -2.18 -0.79
C SER A 26 -2.25 -1.38 -0.55
N ALA A 27 -2.72 -1.33 0.70
CA ALA A 27 -3.88 -0.53 1.06
C ALA A 27 -3.64 0.96 0.82
N ALA A 28 -2.43 1.46 1.09
CA ALA A 28 -2.06 2.83 0.84
C ALA A 28 -2.02 3.17 -0.66
N SER A 29 -1.47 2.28 -1.50
CA SER A 29 -1.43 2.51 -2.95
C SER A 29 -2.83 2.47 -3.56
N GLU A 30 -3.69 1.57 -3.10
CA GLU A 30 -5.09 1.49 -3.51
C GLU A 30 -5.89 2.72 -3.06
N ALA A 31 -5.73 3.15 -1.82
CA ALA A 31 -6.39 4.36 -1.29
C ALA A 31 -5.93 5.62 -2.04
N GLY A 32 -4.64 5.72 -2.35
CA GLY A 32 -4.08 6.80 -3.15
C GLY A 32 -4.70 6.84 -4.55
N VAL A 33 -4.80 5.69 -5.23
CA VAL A 33 -5.50 5.59 -6.53
C VAL A 33 -6.99 5.97 -6.41
N GLY A 34 -7.66 5.53 -5.33
CA GLY A 34 -9.04 5.91 -5.04
C GLY A 34 -9.20 7.42 -4.91
N ALA A 35 -8.28 8.09 -4.22
CA ALA A 35 -8.26 9.54 -4.06
C ALA A 35 -7.98 10.28 -5.38
N VAL A 36 -7.13 9.74 -6.27
CA VAL A 36 -6.86 10.35 -7.59
C VAL A 36 -8.13 10.46 -8.45
N ARG A 37 -9.11 9.58 -8.26
CA ARG A 37 -10.40 9.64 -8.99
C ARG A 37 -11.20 10.89 -8.63
N ASP A 38 -10.96 11.48 -7.47
CA ASP A 38 -11.44 12.81 -7.14
C ASP A 38 -10.51 13.85 -7.77
N ALA A 39 -10.91 14.35 -8.94
CA ALA A 39 -10.14 15.30 -9.74
C ALA A 39 -9.87 16.64 -9.02
N THR A 40 -10.47 16.88 -7.85
CA THR A 40 -10.25 18.09 -7.05
C THR A 40 -9.04 17.98 -6.12
N LEU A 41 -8.54 16.76 -5.87
CA LEU A 41 -7.47 16.53 -4.91
C LEU A 41 -6.08 16.77 -5.52
N GLY A 42 -5.29 17.58 -4.82
CA GLY A 42 -3.87 17.79 -5.11
C GLY A 42 -3.00 16.62 -4.60
N ASP A 43 -1.78 16.51 -5.09
CA ASP A 43 -0.86 15.39 -4.78
C ASP A 43 -0.60 15.24 -3.28
N VAL A 44 -0.46 16.35 -2.56
CA VAL A 44 -0.27 16.37 -1.09
C VAL A 44 -1.48 15.75 -0.36
N GLN A 45 -2.70 15.96 -0.85
CA GLN A 45 -3.91 15.41 -0.24
C GLN A 45 -4.02 13.91 -0.52
N ILE A 46 -3.69 13.49 -1.74
CA ILE A 46 -3.62 12.07 -2.12
C ILE A 46 -2.57 11.34 -1.27
N GLU A 47 -1.39 11.94 -1.11
CA GLU A 47 -0.34 11.43 -0.22
C GLU A 47 -0.86 11.32 1.22
N THR A 48 -1.50 12.35 1.75
CA THR A 48 -2.06 12.33 3.11
C THR A 48 -3.07 11.19 3.31
N ILE A 49 -3.93 10.94 2.32
CA ILE A 49 -4.91 9.85 2.35
C ILE A 49 -4.19 8.49 2.31
N ALA A 50 -3.24 8.31 1.40
CA ALA A 50 -2.45 7.08 1.28
C ALA A 50 -1.70 6.79 2.60
N LEU A 51 -1.06 7.80 3.19
CA LEU A 51 -0.37 7.70 4.48
C LEU A 51 -1.33 7.35 5.63
N SER A 52 -2.54 7.93 5.65
CA SER A 52 -3.54 7.59 6.67
C SER A 52 -3.97 6.12 6.59
N HIS A 53 -4.08 5.56 5.39
CA HIS A 53 -4.37 4.14 5.20
C HIS A 53 -3.17 3.26 5.57
N PHE A 54 -1.96 3.66 5.20
CA PHE A 54 -0.74 2.97 5.64
C PHE A 54 -0.68 2.87 7.18
N ASP A 55 -0.87 3.98 7.88
CA ASP A 55 -0.74 4.02 9.34
C ASP A 55 -1.78 3.15 10.08
N LYS A 56 -2.98 3.01 9.52
CA LYS A 56 -4.03 2.12 10.07
C LYS A 56 -3.62 0.66 9.97
N ASP A 57 -3.11 0.26 8.81
CA ASP A 57 -2.87 -1.16 8.51
C ASP A 57 -1.50 -1.63 9.03
N VAL A 58 -0.56 -0.72 9.22
CA VAL A 58 0.79 -1.04 9.69
C VAL A 58 0.87 -1.18 11.23
N ALA A 59 -0.20 -0.88 11.96
CA ALA A 59 -0.22 -0.82 13.43
C ALA A 59 0.33 -2.10 14.08
N PHE A 60 -0.03 -3.28 13.53
CA PHE A 60 0.46 -4.55 14.04
C PHE A 60 1.97 -4.75 13.79
N ALA A 61 2.47 -4.37 12.62
CA ALA A 61 3.90 -4.47 12.29
C ALA A 61 4.77 -3.56 13.19
N ARG A 62 4.24 -2.42 13.65
CA ARG A 62 4.92 -1.55 14.63
C ARG A 62 5.14 -2.21 15.99
N HIS A 63 4.42 -3.29 16.33
CA HIS A 63 4.65 -4.02 17.59
C HIS A 63 5.85 -4.95 17.54
N VAL A 64 6.32 -5.32 16.35
CA VAL A 64 7.44 -6.27 16.17
C VAL A 64 8.76 -5.61 15.78
N GLY A 65 8.74 -4.33 15.41
CA GLY A 65 9.94 -3.56 15.06
C GLY A 65 9.65 -2.09 14.77
N THR A 66 10.64 -1.40 14.23
CA THR A 66 10.51 0.00 13.79
C THR A 66 10.17 0.07 12.31
N ILE A 67 9.55 1.15 11.89
CA ILE A 67 9.16 1.37 10.50
C ILE A 67 9.54 2.80 10.14
N ASP A 68 10.33 2.93 9.08
CA ASP A 68 10.73 4.23 8.55
C ASP A 68 9.51 4.94 7.93
N PRO A 69 9.52 6.28 7.85
CA PRO A 69 8.47 7.01 7.17
C PRO A 69 8.27 6.48 5.75
N PRO A 70 7.05 6.04 5.39
CA PRO A 70 6.77 5.56 4.05
C PRO A 70 6.88 6.71 3.04
N ILE A 71 7.24 6.36 1.80
CA ILE A 71 7.35 7.30 0.68
C ILE A 71 6.20 7.03 -0.28
N VAL A 72 5.39 8.04 -0.55
CA VAL A 72 4.33 7.99 -1.54
C VAL A 72 4.76 8.77 -2.78
N LYS A 73 4.60 8.17 -3.96
CA LYS A 73 4.87 8.82 -5.25
C LYS A 73 3.63 8.72 -6.12
N VAL A 74 3.07 9.87 -6.46
CA VAL A 74 1.95 9.99 -7.39
C VAL A 74 2.52 10.36 -8.76
N ASP A 75 2.37 9.48 -9.74
CA ASP A 75 2.72 9.76 -11.14
C ASP A 75 1.44 9.90 -11.96
N ARG A 76 1.07 11.15 -12.25
CA ARG A 76 -0.13 11.47 -13.03
C ARG A 76 0.03 11.19 -14.53
N GLN A 77 1.26 11.12 -15.05
CA GLN A 77 1.53 10.83 -16.46
C GLN A 77 1.46 9.32 -16.73
N ALA A 78 2.07 8.53 -15.85
CA ALA A 78 2.01 7.07 -15.92
C ALA A 78 0.70 6.50 -15.33
N HIS A 79 -0.12 7.35 -14.70
CA HIS A 79 -1.34 6.96 -14.00
C HIS A 79 -1.11 5.92 -12.91
N THR A 80 -0.10 6.15 -12.05
CA THR A 80 0.24 5.25 -10.94
C THR A 80 0.43 5.96 -9.60
N VAL A 81 0.11 5.26 -8.52
CA VAL A 81 0.53 5.61 -7.16
C VAL A 81 1.43 4.49 -6.65
N THR A 82 2.66 4.83 -6.28
CA THR A 82 3.63 3.91 -5.71
C THR A 82 3.88 4.27 -4.25
N VAL A 83 3.78 3.28 -3.37
CA VAL A 83 4.06 3.41 -1.94
C VAL A 83 5.21 2.48 -1.59
N GLY A 84 6.27 3.03 -1.00
CA GLY A 84 7.41 2.30 -0.50
C GLY A 84 7.56 2.46 1.00
N ALA A 85 7.88 1.38 1.71
CA ALA A 85 8.13 1.40 3.14
C ALA A 85 9.25 0.42 3.52
N LYS A 86 9.90 0.67 4.65
CA LYS A 86 10.94 -0.20 5.20
C LYS A 86 10.71 -0.41 6.70
N GLY A 87 10.66 -1.66 7.12
CA GLY A 87 10.66 -2.05 8.53
C GLY A 87 12.00 -2.59 8.97
N THR A 88 12.32 -2.46 10.24
CA THR A 88 13.52 -3.02 10.86
C THR A 88 13.13 -3.82 12.09
N VAL A 89 13.56 -5.09 12.14
CA VAL A 89 13.28 -6.00 13.26
C VAL A 89 14.58 -6.33 13.97
N ALA A 90 14.64 -6.04 15.27
CA ALA A 90 15.77 -6.42 16.12
C ALA A 90 15.75 -7.93 16.42
N MET A 91 16.87 -8.60 16.16
CA MET A 91 17.03 -10.04 16.38
C MET A 91 17.49 -10.34 17.81
N THR A 92 17.00 -11.45 18.36
CA THR A 92 17.31 -11.90 19.73
C THR A 92 18.33 -13.02 19.72
N VAL A 93 18.04 -14.12 19.02
CA VAL A 93 18.93 -15.29 18.97
C VAL A 93 19.90 -15.18 17.81
N SER A 94 19.45 -14.66 16.67
CA SER A 94 20.32 -14.46 15.49
C SER A 94 21.48 -13.48 15.77
N ARG A 95 21.32 -12.64 16.80
CA ARG A 95 22.35 -11.75 17.33
C ARG A 95 23.58 -12.50 17.84
N LEU A 96 23.40 -13.70 18.40
CA LEU A 96 24.50 -14.55 18.87
C LEU A 96 25.40 -15.03 17.71
N PHE A 97 24.90 -14.93 16.48
CA PHE A 97 25.59 -15.30 15.24
C PHE A 97 25.95 -14.07 14.37
N GLY A 98 25.88 -12.85 14.95
CA GLY A 98 26.29 -11.62 14.29
C GLY A 98 25.19 -10.88 13.51
N VAL A 99 23.96 -11.39 13.48
CA VAL A 99 22.82 -10.71 12.82
C VAL A 99 22.03 -9.94 13.88
N ASN A 100 22.26 -8.64 13.98
CA ASN A 100 21.62 -7.79 15.00
C ASN A 100 20.18 -7.40 14.62
N GLU A 101 19.94 -7.16 13.33
CA GLU A 101 18.71 -6.59 12.80
C GLU A 101 18.44 -7.14 11.39
N ILE A 102 17.18 -7.17 11.00
CA ILE A 102 16.73 -7.52 9.65
C ILE A 102 15.86 -6.39 9.11
N GLU A 103 16.24 -5.87 7.94
CA GLU A 103 15.42 -4.93 7.18
C GLU A 103 14.40 -5.65 6.31
N VAL A 104 13.19 -5.12 6.28
CA VAL A 104 12.04 -5.66 5.54
C VAL A 104 11.49 -4.55 4.64
N PRO A 105 11.97 -4.47 3.39
CA PRO A 105 11.42 -3.53 2.42
C PRO A 105 10.11 -4.05 1.83
N ALA A 106 9.17 -3.14 1.57
CA ALA A 106 8.00 -3.42 0.77
C ALA A 106 7.70 -2.25 -0.18
N THR A 107 7.12 -2.58 -1.32
CA THR A 107 6.66 -1.59 -2.30
C THR A 107 5.42 -2.12 -2.98
N ALA A 108 4.43 -1.25 -3.13
CA ALA A 108 3.24 -1.53 -3.93
C ALA A 108 3.00 -0.39 -4.90
N THR A 109 2.53 -0.74 -6.09
CA THR A 109 2.15 0.21 -7.14
C THR A 109 0.77 -0.14 -7.62
N SER A 110 -0.13 0.84 -7.58
CA SER A 110 -1.49 0.73 -8.10
C SER A 110 -1.66 1.72 -9.24
N SER A 111 -2.42 1.35 -10.29
CA SER A 111 -2.69 2.20 -11.44
C SER A 111 -4.16 2.53 -11.59
N TRP A 112 -4.47 3.62 -12.30
CA TRP A 112 -5.84 3.95 -12.71
C TRP A 112 -5.95 4.08 -14.22
N ALA A 113 -7.12 3.73 -14.75
CA ALA A 113 -7.42 3.98 -16.15
C ALA A 113 -7.67 5.49 -16.34
N PRO A 114 -7.15 6.10 -17.44
CA PRO A 114 -7.61 7.41 -17.85
C PRO A 114 -9.11 7.33 -18.12
N GLN A 115 -9.87 8.34 -17.66
CA GLN A 115 -11.32 8.39 -17.82
C GLN A 115 -11.64 8.43 -19.33
N SER A 116 -12.01 7.28 -19.90
CA SER A 116 -12.36 7.20 -21.32
C SER A 116 -13.69 7.90 -21.58
N ALA A 117 -13.74 8.67 -22.66
CA ALA A 117 -14.94 9.38 -23.12
C ALA A 117 -16.13 8.44 -23.46
N ASP A 118 -15.87 7.13 -23.54
CA ASP A 118 -16.82 6.10 -23.96
C ASP A 118 -17.90 5.80 -22.90
N ALA A 119 -17.66 6.13 -21.63
CA ALA A 119 -18.66 6.01 -20.58
C ALA A 119 -19.81 7.01 -20.73
N GLN A 120 -19.60 8.09 -21.49
CA GLN A 120 -20.57 9.16 -21.67
C GLN A 120 -21.47 8.94 -22.91
N ASP A 121 -20.95 8.31 -23.96
CA ASP A 121 -21.71 8.01 -25.20
C ASP A 121 -22.82 6.97 -24.99
N ASN A 122 -22.61 6.02 -24.07
CA ASN A 122 -23.59 4.95 -23.84
C ASN A 122 -24.86 5.42 -23.09
N SER A 123 -24.84 6.60 -22.45
CA SER A 123 -26.04 7.19 -21.85
C SER A 123 -26.92 7.94 -22.87
N VAL A 124 -26.31 8.44 -23.94
CA VAL A 124 -27.01 9.20 -24.99
C VAL A 124 -27.71 8.26 -25.97
N ASN A 125 -27.13 7.08 -26.23
CA ASN A 125 -27.69 6.12 -27.19
C ASN A 125 -28.90 5.33 -26.67
N VAL A 126 -28.98 5.07 -25.36
CA VAL A 126 -30.13 4.36 -24.76
C VAL A 126 -31.39 5.24 -24.79
N GLY A 127 -31.26 6.56 -24.66
CA GLY A 127 -32.38 7.50 -24.76
C GLY A 127 -33.02 7.59 -26.16
N ARG A 128 -32.28 7.30 -27.23
CA ARG A 128 -32.80 7.34 -28.61
C ARG A 128 -33.43 6.04 -29.09
N GLN A 129 -33.12 4.90 -28.47
CA GLN A 129 -33.68 3.61 -28.87
C GLN A 129 -35.12 3.38 -28.41
N ILE A 130 -35.61 4.13 -27.41
CA ILE A 130 -36.96 3.92 -26.85
C ILE A 130 -38.05 4.68 -27.64
N MET A 131 -37.69 5.65 -28.49
CA MET A 131 -38.67 6.46 -29.26
C MET A 131 -38.99 5.96 -30.67
N ARG A 132 -38.39 4.86 -31.15
CA ARG A 132 -38.61 4.33 -32.53
C ARG A 132 -39.54 3.12 -32.61
N ARG A 133 -40.25 2.78 -31.53
CA ARG A 133 -41.26 1.71 -31.52
C ARG A 133 -42.61 2.23 -31.06
N PHE A 134 -43.22 3.10 -31.86
CA PHE A 134 -44.68 3.28 -31.94
C PHE A 134 -45.03 3.58 -33.39
#